data_AF-N1PD24-F1
#
_entry.id   AF-N1PD24-F1
#
_cell.length_a   1.000
_cell.length_b   1.000
_cell.length_c   1.000
_cell.angle_alpha   90.00
_cell.angle_beta   90.00
_cell.angle_gamma   90.00
#
_symmetry.space_group_name_H-M   'P 1'
#
loop_
_entity.id
_entity.type
_entity.pdbx_description
1 polymer ?
#
loop_
_entity_poly.entity_id
_entity_poly.type
_entity_poly.pdbx_seq_one_letter_code
_entity_poly.pdbx_strand_id
1 'polypeptide(L)'
;MNEEQRITVCKASLSQIHAMLRTAPQNWGNYLALARTISVHLDSTTFMQQLNRTQEQTWVITGLQRLASIEADSGGVPDIAAWCARQWLTIHHRDPDNLAALQGLGEIWLMKAQPALVRIHGIDGSSSRTGSSQSQRSSQSFNSARDNELSAQQLAEAERRAATTDYVEARGHLQPAKDYLERAISSATSKRTLSGDLLAMTAEAYMSIGNASSPRVNEQYFRRALQLLRAATEIEGYSLSTHLKQ
;
A
#
# COMPACT_ATOMS: atom_id res chain seq x y z
N MET A 1 -32.78 -4.54 -20.86
CA MET A 1 -32.42 -4.20 -19.47
C MET A 1 -31.99 -2.75 -19.45
N ASN A 2 -32.69 -1.89 -18.71
CA ASN A 2 -32.36 -0.46 -18.62
C ASN A 2 -30.99 -0.27 -17.93
N GLU A 3 -30.27 0.79 -18.25
CA GLU A 3 -28.97 1.14 -17.65
C GLU A 3 -29.04 1.13 -16.12
N GLU A 4 -30.06 1.76 -15.54
CA GLU A 4 -30.23 1.81 -14.08
C GLU A 4 -30.43 0.42 -13.45
N GLN A 5 -31.11 -0.48 -14.16
CA GLN A 5 -31.27 -1.87 -13.72
C GLN A 5 -29.91 -2.58 -13.75
N ARG A 6 -29.05 -2.32 -14.74
CA ARG A 6 -27.69 -2.88 -14.80
C ARG A 6 -26.83 -2.40 -13.65
N ILE A 7 -26.86 -1.10 -13.36
CA ILE A 7 -26.15 -0.50 -12.23
C ILE A 7 -26.63 -1.13 -10.90
N THR A 8 -27.94 -1.25 -10.73
CA THR A 8 -28.54 -1.85 -9.52
C THR A 8 -28.11 -3.29 -9.32
N VAL A 9 -28.15 -4.11 -10.39
CA VAL A 9 -27.67 -5.50 -10.33
C VAL A 9 -26.18 -5.57 -10.00
N CYS A 10 -25.36 -4.70 -10.60
CA CYS A 10 -23.93 -4.64 -10.29
C CYS A 10 -23.68 -4.30 -8.81
N LYS A 11 -24.39 -3.33 -8.24
CA LYS A 11 -24.29 -2.98 -6.81
C LYS A 11 -24.76 -4.11 -5.89
N ALA A 12 -25.84 -4.80 -6.25
CA ALA A 12 -26.33 -5.97 -5.51
C ALA A 12 -25.30 -7.11 -5.52
N SER A 13 -24.71 -7.40 -6.69
CA SER A 13 -23.63 -8.37 -6.84
C SER A 13 -22.38 -7.99 -6.04
N LEU A 14 -21.99 -6.71 -6.06
CA LEU A 14 -20.85 -6.23 -5.28
C LEU A 14 -21.08 -6.37 -3.77
N SER A 15 -22.33 -6.26 -3.30
CA SER A 15 -22.67 -6.51 -1.91
C SER A 15 -22.32 -7.95 -1.46
N GLN A 16 -22.36 -8.92 -2.38
CA GLN A 16 -21.92 -10.29 -2.11
C GLN A 16 -20.40 -10.38 -1.95
N ILE A 17 -19.64 -9.65 -2.77
CA ILE A 17 -18.18 -9.54 -2.62
C ILE A 17 -17.83 -8.90 -1.28
N HIS A 18 -18.50 -7.81 -0.90
CA HIS A 18 -18.31 -7.18 0.40
C HIS A 18 -18.64 -8.10 1.58
N ALA A 19 -19.72 -8.87 1.48
CA ALA A 19 -20.07 -9.85 2.49
C ALA A 19 -18.97 -10.92 2.61
N MET A 20 -18.51 -11.46 1.49
CA MET A 20 -17.42 -12.45 1.46
C MET A 20 -16.13 -11.89 2.07
N LEU A 21 -15.70 -10.68 1.69
CA LEU A 21 -14.50 -10.04 2.22
C LEU A 21 -14.52 -9.92 3.76
N ARG A 22 -15.71 -9.83 4.36
CA ARG A 22 -15.88 -9.70 5.81
C ARG A 22 -16.00 -11.04 6.52
N THR A 23 -16.64 -12.04 5.93
CA THR A 23 -17.02 -13.29 6.63
C THR A 23 -16.17 -14.49 6.24
N ALA A 24 -15.70 -14.55 4.99
CA ALA A 24 -14.97 -15.69 4.46
C ALA A 24 -13.95 -15.24 3.40
N PRO A 25 -12.97 -14.38 3.75
CA PRO A 25 -12.01 -13.83 2.79
C PRO A 25 -11.19 -14.91 2.06
N GLN A 26 -11.02 -16.10 2.65
CA GLN A 26 -10.38 -17.26 2.02
C GLN A 26 -11.07 -17.74 0.74
N ASN A 27 -12.35 -17.39 0.53
CA ASN A 27 -13.14 -17.80 -0.64
C ASN A 27 -13.06 -16.81 -1.80
N TRP A 28 -12.14 -15.83 -1.74
CA TRP A 28 -12.07 -14.72 -2.69
C TRP A 28 -11.95 -15.16 -4.15
N GLY A 29 -11.23 -16.25 -4.43
CA GLY A 29 -11.03 -16.79 -5.78
C GLY A 29 -12.35 -17.08 -6.50
N ASN A 30 -13.40 -17.47 -5.76
CA ASN A 30 -14.72 -17.79 -6.30
C ASN A 30 -15.47 -16.53 -6.80
N TYR A 31 -15.04 -15.34 -6.39
CA TYR A 31 -15.71 -14.07 -6.70
C TYR A 31 -15.03 -13.28 -7.82
N LEU A 32 -13.91 -13.78 -8.37
CA LEU A 32 -13.19 -13.09 -9.45
C LEU A 32 -14.00 -12.98 -10.73
N ALA A 33 -14.74 -14.04 -11.09
CA ALA A 33 -15.63 -14.01 -12.24
C ALA A 33 -16.72 -12.94 -12.08
N LEU A 34 -17.33 -12.87 -10.88
CA LEU A 34 -18.35 -11.88 -10.56
C LEU A 34 -17.80 -10.45 -10.66
N ALA A 35 -16.61 -10.20 -10.11
CA ALA A 35 -15.95 -8.90 -10.15
C ALA A 35 -15.63 -8.43 -11.59
N ARG A 36 -15.18 -9.34 -12.45
CA ARG A 36 -14.96 -9.06 -13.88
C ARG A 36 -16.27 -8.74 -14.59
N THR A 37 -17.33 -9.50 -14.33
CA THR A 37 -18.67 -9.24 -14.87
C THR A 37 -19.20 -7.87 -14.45
N ILE A 38 -19.03 -7.50 -13.17
CA ILE A 38 -19.38 -6.16 -12.68
C ILE A 38 -18.62 -5.08 -13.46
N SER A 39 -17.29 -5.23 -13.58
CA SER A 39 -16.42 -4.26 -14.27
C SER A 39 -16.86 -4.03 -15.72
N VAL A 40 -17.08 -5.13 -16.47
CA VAL A 40 -17.55 -5.09 -17.87
C VAL A 40 -18.93 -4.44 -17.99
N HIS A 41 -19.86 -4.78 -17.10
CA HIS A 41 -21.20 -4.19 -17.15
C HIS A 41 -21.17 -2.70 -16.84
N LEU A 42 -20.41 -2.26 -15.85
CA LEU A 42 -20.29 -0.84 -15.52
C LEU A 42 -19.60 -0.06 -16.64
N ASP A 43 -18.58 -0.60 -17.29
CA ASP A 43 -17.92 0.03 -18.45
C ASP A 43 -18.88 0.21 -19.64
N SER A 44 -19.92 -0.62 -19.74
CA SER A 44 -20.97 -0.50 -20.76
C SER A 44 -22.07 0.54 -20.40
N THR A 45 -21.89 1.31 -19.33
CA THR A 45 -22.82 2.34 -18.86
C THR A 45 -22.13 3.70 -18.74
N THR A 46 -22.91 4.77 -18.60
CA THR A 46 -22.40 6.11 -18.30
C THR A 46 -22.09 6.30 -16.81
N PHE A 47 -22.35 5.29 -15.98
CA PHE A 47 -22.30 5.38 -14.51
C PHE A 47 -21.00 6.03 -13.99
N MET A 48 -19.84 5.65 -14.50
CA MET A 48 -18.54 6.17 -14.01
C MET A 48 -18.27 7.63 -14.42
N GLN A 49 -19.00 8.16 -15.40
CA GLN A 49 -18.88 9.53 -15.89
C GLN A 49 -19.82 10.50 -15.15
N GLN A 50 -20.85 9.99 -14.47
CA GLN A 50 -21.88 10.80 -13.81
C GLN A 50 -21.33 11.54 -12.58
N LEU A 51 -21.36 12.88 -12.62
CA LEU A 51 -20.84 13.75 -11.54
C LEU A 51 -21.57 13.58 -10.20
N ASN A 52 -22.88 13.35 -10.26
CA ASN A 52 -23.75 13.25 -9.09
C ASN A 52 -23.67 11.89 -8.36
N ARG A 53 -22.94 10.91 -8.90
CA ARG A 53 -22.82 9.56 -8.31
C ARG A 53 -21.45 9.24 -7.73
N THR A 54 -20.65 10.27 -7.42
CA THR A 54 -19.27 10.10 -6.90
C THR A 54 -19.19 9.15 -5.71
N GLN A 55 -20.14 9.21 -4.77
CA GLN A 55 -20.16 8.33 -3.60
C GLN A 55 -20.38 6.86 -3.98
N GLU A 56 -21.32 6.59 -4.90
CA GLU A 56 -21.58 5.22 -5.39
C GLU A 56 -20.40 4.68 -6.19
N GLN A 57 -19.81 5.51 -7.06
CA GLN A 57 -18.61 5.16 -7.83
C GLN A 57 -17.47 4.78 -6.90
N THR A 58 -17.22 5.61 -5.89
CA THR A 58 -16.20 5.38 -4.86
C THR A 58 -16.44 4.05 -4.15
N TRP A 59 -17.67 3.80 -3.70
CA TRP A 59 -18.03 2.55 -3.03
C TRP A 59 -17.77 1.33 -3.92
N VAL A 60 -18.13 1.41 -5.20
CA VAL A 60 -17.88 0.34 -6.18
C VAL A 60 -16.40 0.05 -6.34
N ILE A 61 -15.61 1.09 -6.61
CA ILE A 61 -14.18 0.94 -6.90
C ILE A 61 -13.46 0.42 -5.66
N THR A 62 -13.77 0.93 -4.46
CA THR A 62 -13.18 0.45 -3.20
C THR A 62 -13.47 -1.04 -2.96
N GLY A 63 -14.69 -1.51 -3.24
CA GLY A 63 -15.03 -2.93 -3.09
C GLY A 63 -14.23 -3.85 -4.01
N LEU A 64 -14.11 -3.47 -5.29
CA LEU A 64 -13.35 -4.23 -6.28
C LEU A 64 -11.84 -4.15 -6.04
N GLN A 65 -11.33 -3.01 -5.59
CA GLN A 65 -9.93 -2.84 -5.24
C GLN A 65 -9.51 -3.72 -4.07
N ARG A 66 -10.33 -3.79 -3.01
CA ARG A 66 -10.07 -4.68 -1.86
C ARG A 66 -9.98 -6.14 -2.28
N LEU A 67 -10.84 -6.58 -3.20
CA LEU A 67 -10.74 -7.93 -3.76
C LEU A 67 -9.45 -8.11 -4.57
N ALA A 68 -9.05 -7.10 -5.33
CA ALA A 68 -7.84 -7.13 -6.14
C ALA A 68 -6.54 -7.13 -5.31
N SER A 69 -6.58 -6.63 -4.06
CA SER A 69 -5.42 -6.50 -3.18
C SER A 69 -5.28 -7.60 -2.12
N ILE A 70 -6.15 -8.62 -2.08
CA ILE A 70 -6.10 -9.69 -1.05
C ILE A 70 -4.75 -10.40 -0.99
N GLU A 71 -4.14 -10.68 -2.14
CA GLU A 71 -2.80 -11.28 -2.22
C GLU A 71 -1.80 -10.30 -2.83
N ALA A 72 -1.69 -9.09 -2.26
CA ALA A 72 -0.78 -8.07 -2.78
C ALA A 72 0.68 -8.57 -2.91
N ASP A 73 1.13 -9.44 -2.00
CA ASP A 73 2.47 -10.05 -2.02
C ASP A 73 2.74 -10.90 -3.27
N SER A 74 1.71 -11.55 -3.84
CA SER A 74 1.80 -12.32 -5.09
C SER A 74 1.49 -11.49 -6.33
N GLY A 75 1.27 -10.17 -6.17
CA GLY A 75 0.91 -9.24 -7.24
C GLY A 75 -0.60 -9.02 -7.40
N GLY A 76 -1.42 -9.62 -6.54
CA GLY A 76 -2.87 -9.44 -6.50
C GLY A 76 -3.59 -9.89 -7.78
N VAL A 77 -4.73 -9.28 -8.08
CA VAL A 77 -5.52 -9.56 -9.29
C VAL A 77 -5.33 -8.41 -10.30
N PRO A 78 -4.40 -8.53 -11.25
CA PRO A 78 -3.89 -7.40 -12.02
C PRO A 78 -4.94 -6.76 -12.93
N ASP A 79 -5.85 -7.55 -13.51
CA ASP A 79 -6.88 -7.04 -14.42
C ASP A 79 -7.93 -6.18 -13.68
N ILE A 80 -8.36 -6.62 -12.50
CA ILE A 80 -9.29 -5.86 -11.64
C ILE A 80 -8.59 -4.63 -11.06
N ALA A 81 -7.34 -4.76 -10.62
CA ALA A 81 -6.54 -3.64 -10.14
C ALA A 81 -6.35 -2.56 -11.22
N ALA A 82 -6.06 -2.97 -12.46
CA ALA A 82 -5.94 -2.06 -13.59
C ALA A 82 -7.26 -1.36 -13.91
N TRP A 83 -8.40 -2.05 -13.78
CA TRP A 83 -9.72 -1.42 -13.88
C TRP A 83 -9.88 -0.36 -12.79
N CYS A 84 -9.65 -0.70 -11.52
CA CYS A 84 -9.77 0.24 -10.40
C CYS A 84 -8.88 1.49 -10.59
N ALA A 85 -7.63 1.31 -11.03
CA ALA A 85 -6.71 2.41 -11.30
C ALA A 85 -7.28 3.41 -12.32
N ARG A 86 -7.85 2.92 -13.44
CA ARG A 86 -8.47 3.78 -14.46
C ARG A 86 -9.64 4.56 -13.88
N GLN A 87 -10.46 3.91 -13.06
CA GLN A 87 -11.65 4.56 -12.49
C GLN A 87 -11.28 5.61 -11.44
N TRP A 88 -10.28 5.35 -10.59
CA TRP A 88 -9.78 6.38 -9.69
C TRP A 88 -9.16 7.55 -10.42
N LEU A 89 -8.40 7.32 -11.50
CA LEU A 89 -7.86 8.40 -12.32
C LEU A 89 -8.98 9.26 -12.95
N THR A 90 -10.08 8.64 -13.38
CA THR A 90 -11.26 9.37 -13.87
C THR A 90 -11.84 10.29 -12.79
N ILE A 91 -12.00 9.80 -11.55
CA ILE A 91 -12.47 10.63 -10.42
C ILE A 91 -11.44 11.72 -10.09
N HIS A 92 -10.15 11.37 -10.07
CA HIS A 92 -9.06 12.29 -9.72
C HIS A 92 -8.92 13.45 -10.72
N HIS A 93 -9.03 13.18 -12.02
CA HIS A 93 -8.99 14.25 -13.03
C HIS A 93 -10.17 15.21 -12.92
N ARG A 94 -11.31 14.73 -12.42
CA ARG A 94 -12.54 15.52 -12.22
C ARG A 94 -12.52 16.31 -10.92
N ASP A 95 -11.98 15.71 -9.87
CA ASP A 95 -11.85 16.26 -8.52
C ASP A 95 -10.47 15.88 -7.95
N PRO A 96 -9.43 16.71 -8.16
CA PRO A 96 -8.06 16.42 -7.75
C PRO A 96 -7.87 16.27 -6.24
N ASP A 97 -8.79 16.81 -5.44
CA ASP A 97 -8.77 16.76 -3.99
C ASP A 97 -9.77 15.73 -3.43
N ASN A 98 -10.30 14.86 -4.30
CA ASN A 98 -11.17 13.78 -3.88
C ASN A 98 -10.41 12.81 -2.96
N LEU A 99 -10.81 12.77 -1.69
CA LEU A 99 -10.12 11.99 -0.66
C LEU A 99 -10.03 10.50 -1.04
N ALA A 100 -11.14 9.92 -1.50
CA ALA A 100 -11.18 8.50 -1.78
C ALA A 100 -10.37 8.13 -3.04
N ALA A 101 -10.34 8.99 -4.05
CA ALA A 101 -9.49 8.77 -5.22
C ALA A 101 -7.99 8.87 -4.87
N LEU A 102 -7.60 9.86 -4.07
CA LEU A 102 -6.22 10.00 -3.59
C LEU A 102 -5.79 8.77 -2.78
N GLN A 103 -6.61 8.35 -1.81
CA GLN A 103 -6.35 7.16 -1.01
C GLN A 103 -6.29 5.89 -1.86
N GLY A 104 -7.27 5.71 -2.77
CA GLY A 104 -7.35 4.55 -3.65
C GLY A 104 -6.15 4.43 -4.59
N LEU A 105 -5.69 5.55 -5.18
CA LEU A 105 -4.46 5.58 -5.98
C LEU A 105 -3.22 5.27 -5.16
N GLY A 106 -3.12 5.82 -3.94
CA GLY A 106 -2.04 5.51 -3.00
C GLY A 106 -1.92 4.02 -2.71
N GLU A 107 -3.04 3.37 -2.38
CA GLU A 107 -3.10 1.93 -2.11
C GLU A 107 -2.74 1.09 -3.36
N ILE A 108 -3.15 1.49 -4.56
CA ILE A 108 -2.76 0.80 -5.80
C ILE A 108 -1.24 0.86 -6.00
N TRP A 109 -0.62 2.01 -5.76
CA TRP A 109 0.83 2.15 -5.87
C TRP A 109 1.58 1.37 -4.79
N LEU A 110 1.05 1.31 -3.56
CA LEU A 110 1.57 0.44 -2.51
C LEU A 110 1.52 -1.03 -2.93
N MET A 111 0.37 -1.49 -3.42
CA MET A 111 0.20 -2.88 -3.88
C MET A 111 1.15 -3.22 -5.03
N LYS A 112 1.37 -2.31 -5.99
CA LYS A 112 2.36 -2.48 -7.06
C LYS A 112 3.80 -2.62 -6.53
N ALA A 113 4.12 -2.05 -5.38
CA ALA A 113 5.45 -2.17 -4.78
C ALA A 113 5.69 -3.52 -4.09
N GLN A 114 4.63 -4.21 -3.65
CA GLN A 114 4.76 -5.42 -2.81
C GLN A 114 5.60 -6.53 -3.42
N PRO A 115 5.47 -6.90 -4.72
CA PRO A 115 6.32 -7.95 -5.30
C PRO A 115 7.81 -7.62 -5.22
N ALA A 116 8.20 -6.36 -5.38
CA ALA A 116 9.59 -5.93 -5.23
C ALA A 116 10.05 -5.96 -3.77
N LEU A 117 9.20 -5.52 -2.84
CA LEU A 117 9.48 -5.57 -1.40
C LEU A 117 9.67 -7.01 -0.88
N VAL A 118 8.87 -7.96 -1.36
CA VAL A 118 9.04 -9.38 -1.02
C VAL A 118 10.40 -9.91 -1.49
N ARG A 119 10.84 -9.55 -2.70
CA ARG A 119 12.17 -9.94 -3.21
C ARG A 119 13.30 -9.33 -2.38
N ILE A 120 13.17 -8.05 -2.01
CA ILE A 120 14.11 -7.36 -1.11
C ILE A 120 14.22 -8.09 0.23
N HIS A 121 13.09 -8.40 0.87
CA HIS A 121 13.07 -9.15 2.13
C HIS A 121 13.70 -10.55 2.00
N GLY A 122 13.51 -11.23 0.86
CA GLY A 122 14.15 -12.52 0.58
C GLY A 122 15.68 -12.41 0.49
N ILE A 123 16.20 -11.35 -0.14
CA ILE A 123 17.63 -11.06 -0.26
C ILE A 123 18.23 -10.74 1.11
N ASP A 124 17.60 -9.84 1.87
CA ASP A 124 18.11 -9.39 3.17
C ASP A 124 18.04 -10.49 4.25
N GLY A 125 16.97 -11.30 4.22
CA GLY A 125 16.79 -12.45 5.10
C GLY A 125 17.80 -13.58 4.82
N SER A 126 18.22 -13.74 3.57
CA SER A 126 19.25 -14.72 3.18
C SER A 126 20.66 -14.24 3.53
N SER A 127 20.92 -12.94 3.39
CA SER A 127 22.21 -12.30 3.70
C SER A 127 22.57 -12.36 5.20
N SER A 128 21.56 -12.43 6.07
CA SER A 128 21.74 -12.53 7.52
C SER A 128 22.15 -13.93 8.01
N ARG A 129 22.02 -14.97 7.16
CA ARG A 129 22.30 -16.37 7.55
C ARG A 129 23.74 -16.80 7.36
N THR A 130 24.57 -16.02 6.68
CA THR A 130 25.97 -16.36 6.38
C THR A 130 26.98 -15.85 7.41
N GLY A 131 26.54 -15.20 8.49
CA GLY A 131 27.42 -14.60 9.52
C GLY A 131 27.44 -15.29 10.90
N SER A 132 26.65 -16.34 11.13
CA SER A 132 26.53 -16.97 12.48
C SER A 132 27.21 -18.33 12.54
N SER A 133 28.54 -18.35 12.49
CA SER A 133 29.34 -19.49 12.93
C SER A 133 30.68 -19.02 13.47
N GLN A 134 30.65 -18.26 14.58
CA GLN A 134 31.84 -18.11 15.41
C GLN A 134 31.49 -17.84 16.88
N SER A 135 31.05 -18.89 17.56
CA SER A 135 31.11 -18.93 19.02
C SER A 135 32.40 -19.61 19.46
N GLN A 136 33.39 -18.84 19.92
CA GLN A 136 34.18 -19.19 21.12
C GLN A 136 35.08 -18.03 21.58
N ARG A 137 34.60 -17.38 22.66
CA ARG A 137 35.33 -16.86 23.85
C ARG A 137 36.67 -16.14 23.65
N SER A 138 36.70 -14.83 23.93
CA SER A 138 37.60 -14.22 24.92
C SER A 138 37.45 -12.67 25.01
N SER A 139 37.38 -12.19 26.26
CA SER A 139 37.84 -10.88 26.78
C SER A 139 37.35 -9.55 26.15
N GLN A 140 36.68 -8.76 27.00
CA GLN A 140 36.55 -7.30 26.89
C GLN A 140 37.92 -6.66 26.62
N SER A 141 38.04 -5.80 25.58
CA SER A 141 38.82 -4.55 25.55
C SER A 141 38.94 -3.97 24.12
N PHE A 142 38.62 -2.67 23.97
CA PHE A 142 38.93 -1.71 22.88
C PHE A 142 39.08 -2.22 21.43
N ASN A 143 38.03 -2.14 20.61
CA ASN A 143 38.13 -2.27 19.15
C ASN A 143 37.17 -1.32 18.41
N SER A 144 37.08 -0.04 18.85
CA SER A 144 36.28 0.98 18.16
C SER A 144 36.65 1.14 16.67
N ALA A 145 37.90 0.89 16.29
CA ALA A 145 38.35 0.92 14.91
C ALA A 145 37.78 -0.25 14.07
N ARG A 146 37.73 -1.47 14.61
CA ARG A 146 37.13 -2.62 13.91
C ARG A 146 35.61 -2.53 13.88
N ASP A 147 34.99 -2.04 14.94
CA ASP A 147 33.55 -1.77 14.95
C ASP A 147 33.19 -0.67 13.93
N ASN A 148 34.03 0.37 13.81
CA ASN A 148 33.89 1.39 12.77
C ASN A 148 34.10 0.83 11.35
N GLU A 149 35.10 -0.03 11.13
CA GLU A 149 35.33 -0.67 9.82
C GLU A 149 34.18 -1.61 9.43
N LEU A 150 33.68 -2.42 10.37
CA LEU A 150 32.51 -3.28 10.16
C LEU A 150 31.26 -2.46 9.84
N SER A 151 31.05 -1.34 10.55
CA SER A 151 29.93 -0.43 10.28
C SER A 151 30.05 0.26 8.92
N ALA A 152 31.27 0.64 8.50
CA ALA A 152 31.53 1.24 7.20
C ALA A 152 31.33 0.22 6.06
N GLN A 153 31.73 -1.03 6.27
CA GLN A 153 31.49 -2.12 5.31
C GLN A 153 30.00 -2.43 5.16
N GLN A 154 29.27 -2.51 6.28
CA GLN A 154 27.82 -2.70 6.28
C GLN A 154 27.09 -1.55 5.57
N LEU A 155 27.53 -0.31 5.80
CA LEU A 155 26.99 0.87 5.13
C LEU A 155 27.24 0.82 3.62
N ALA A 156 28.47 0.51 3.19
CA ALA A 156 28.83 0.39 1.78
C ALA A 156 28.09 -0.77 1.08
N GLU A 157 27.82 -1.87 1.79
CA GLU A 157 27.02 -2.97 1.26
C GLU A 157 25.54 -2.58 1.12
N ALA A 158 24.96 -1.94 2.13
CA ALA A 158 23.60 -1.43 2.07
C ALA A 158 23.42 -0.39 0.95
N GLU A 159 24.42 0.46 0.71
CA GLU A 159 24.43 1.39 -0.43
C GLU A 159 24.43 0.67 -1.78
N ARG A 160 25.24 -0.39 -1.91
CA ARG A 160 25.24 -1.21 -3.13
C ARG A 160 23.89 -1.90 -3.35
N ARG A 161 23.27 -2.43 -2.28
CA ARG A 161 21.93 -3.04 -2.37
C ARG A 161 20.87 -2.04 -2.79
N ALA A 162 20.90 -0.83 -2.23
CA ALA A 162 19.96 0.24 -2.60
C ALA A 162 20.03 0.63 -4.09
N ALA A 163 21.13 0.35 -4.78
CA ALA A 163 21.29 0.58 -6.22
C ALA A 163 20.83 -0.60 -7.10
N THR A 164 20.42 -1.73 -6.51
CA THR A 164 19.96 -2.90 -7.28
C THR A 164 18.56 -2.68 -7.88
N THR A 165 18.24 -3.47 -8.89
CA THR A 165 16.99 -3.37 -9.66
C THR A 165 15.75 -3.43 -8.76
N ASP A 166 15.69 -4.36 -7.81
CA ASP A 166 14.52 -4.52 -6.95
C ASP A 166 14.28 -3.29 -6.05
N TYR A 167 15.35 -2.72 -5.49
CA TYR A 167 15.28 -1.51 -4.67
C TYR A 167 14.90 -0.27 -5.49
N VAL A 168 15.35 -0.18 -6.75
CA VAL A 168 14.96 0.90 -7.68
C VAL A 168 13.48 0.76 -8.07
N GLU A 169 13.03 -0.45 -8.41
CA GLU A 169 11.64 -0.76 -8.76
C GLU A 169 10.69 -0.44 -7.60
N ALA A 170 11.00 -0.92 -6.39
CA ALA A 170 10.21 -0.64 -5.19
C ALA A 170 10.05 0.87 -4.98
N ARG A 171 11.15 1.65 -5.03
CA ARG A 171 11.09 3.11 -4.91
C ARG A 171 10.26 3.77 -6.01
N GLY A 172 10.34 3.26 -7.24
CA GLY A 172 9.56 3.74 -8.37
C GLY A 172 8.05 3.65 -8.15
N HIS A 173 7.59 2.66 -7.39
CA HIS A 173 6.19 2.51 -6.99
C HIS A 173 5.85 3.22 -5.67
N LEU A 174 6.76 3.23 -4.71
CA LEU A 174 6.53 3.83 -3.39
C LEU A 174 6.52 5.37 -3.41
N GLN A 175 7.25 5.99 -4.34
CA GLN A 175 7.25 7.44 -4.50
C GLN A 175 5.84 7.98 -4.84
N PRO A 176 5.14 7.53 -5.90
CA PRO A 176 3.78 7.99 -6.15
C PRO A 176 2.80 7.56 -5.04
N ALA A 177 3.02 6.42 -4.37
CA ALA A 177 2.19 6.00 -3.24
C ALA A 177 2.17 7.06 -2.12
N LYS A 178 3.35 7.47 -1.62
CA LYS A 178 3.42 8.48 -0.57
C LYS A 178 2.88 9.84 -1.04
N ASP A 179 3.09 10.21 -2.29
CA ASP A 179 2.68 11.53 -2.80
C ASP A 179 1.15 11.63 -2.87
N TYR A 180 0.45 10.58 -3.31
CA TYR A 180 -1.01 10.52 -3.27
C TYR A 180 -1.56 10.47 -1.84
N LEU A 181 -0.92 9.72 -0.95
CA LEU A 181 -1.37 9.57 0.43
C LEU A 181 -1.17 10.84 1.28
N GLU A 182 -0.07 11.58 1.10
CA GLU A 182 0.12 12.89 1.74
C GLU A 182 -0.90 13.93 1.27
N ARG A 183 -1.27 13.90 -0.01
CA ARG A 183 -2.38 14.71 -0.54
C ARG A 183 -3.72 14.27 0.07
N ALA A 184 -3.93 12.97 0.26
CA ALA A 184 -5.12 12.46 0.93
C ALA A 184 -5.19 12.96 2.39
N ILE A 185 -4.09 12.94 3.15
CA ILE A 185 -4.01 13.50 4.51
C ILE A 185 -4.37 14.98 4.48
N SER A 186 -3.80 15.75 3.55
CA SER A 186 -4.06 17.19 3.42
C SER A 186 -5.55 17.47 3.15
N SER A 187 -6.17 16.72 2.25
CA SER A 187 -7.62 16.80 1.94
C SER A 187 -8.49 16.36 3.11
N ALA A 188 -8.14 15.28 3.80
CA ALA A 188 -8.88 14.80 4.96
C ALA A 188 -8.78 15.77 6.15
N THR A 189 -7.62 16.41 6.33
CA THR A 189 -7.40 17.41 7.39
C THR A 189 -8.25 18.65 7.14
N SER A 190 -8.28 19.17 5.91
CA SER A 190 -9.11 20.33 5.57
C SER A 190 -10.61 20.05 5.72
N LYS A 191 -11.04 18.80 5.48
CA LYS A 191 -12.42 18.33 5.62
C LYS A 191 -12.77 17.85 7.03
N ARG A 192 -11.81 17.79 7.95
CA ARG A 192 -11.96 17.21 9.31
C ARG A 192 -12.44 15.76 9.31
N THR A 193 -12.02 14.98 8.32
CA THR A 193 -12.34 13.55 8.16
C THR A 193 -11.08 12.69 8.19
N LEU A 194 -10.04 13.14 8.90
CA LEU A 194 -8.80 12.39 9.05
C LEU A 194 -9.07 11.09 9.83
N SER A 195 -8.57 9.96 9.33
CA SER A 195 -8.74 8.64 9.94
C SER A 195 -7.40 8.02 10.30
N GLY A 196 -7.39 7.18 11.34
CA GLY A 196 -6.20 6.44 11.73
C GLY A 196 -5.73 5.48 10.64
N ASP A 197 -6.66 4.85 9.90
CA ASP A 197 -6.34 3.98 8.77
C ASP A 197 -5.54 4.70 7.68
N LEU A 198 -5.91 5.94 7.35
CA LEU A 198 -5.19 6.73 6.35
C LEU A 198 -3.77 7.06 6.83
N LEU A 199 -3.63 7.45 8.10
CA LEU A 199 -2.34 7.75 8.71
C LEU A 199 -1.43 6.51 8.77
N ALA A 200 -1.97 5.36 9.18
CA ALA A 200 -1.25 4.10 9.24
C ALA A 200 -0.81 3.61 7.85
N MET A 201 -1.70 3.68 6.86
CA MET A 201 -1.38 3.34 5.46
C MET A 201 -0.28 4.27 4.90
N THR A 202 -0.34 5.56 5.24
CA THR A 202 0.71 6.51 4.82
C THR A 202 2.02 6.20 5.52
N ALA A 203 1.99 5.86 6.82
CA ALA A 203 3.16 5.44 7.56
C ALA A 203 3.81 4.18 6.94
N GLU A 204 3.02 3.20 6.53
CA GLU A 204 3.50 2.00 5.83
C GLU A 204 4.22 2.33 4.53
N ALA A 205 3.68 3.27 3.73
CA ALA A 205 4.37 3.76 2.53
C ALA A 205 5.73 4.39 2.85
N TYR A 206 5.80 5.18 3.94
CA TYR A 206 7.04 5.79 4.42
C TYR A 206 8.04 4.76 4.98
N MET A 207 7.58 3.75 5.71
CA MET A 207 8.45 2.67 6.19
C MET A 207 9.02 1.87 5.02
N SER A 208 8.16 1.49 4.07
CA SER A 208 8.54 0.73 2.88
C SER A 208 9.55 1.49 2.01
N ILE A 209 9.34 2.80 1.77
CA ILE A 209 10.32 3.58 0.99
C ILE A 209 11.61 3.80 1.77
N GLY A 210 11.55 3.87 3.11
CA GLY A 210 12.71 3.88 4.00
C GLY A 210 13.56 2.62 3.85
N ASN A 211 12.92 1.45 3.89
CA ASN A 211 13.57 0.15 3.70
C ASN A 211 14.19 0.02 2.31
N ALA A 212 13.53 0.54 1.27
CA ALA A 212 14.03 0.52 -0.10
C ALA A 212 15.04 1.64 -0.44
N SER A 213 15.38 2.52 0.52
CA SER A 213 16.26 3.67 0.30
C SER A 213 17.65 3.49 0.91
N SER A 214 18.60 4.29 0.42
CA SER A 214 19.95 4.34 1.00
C SER A 214 19.89 4.74 2.48
N PRO A 215 20.73 4.12 3.35
CA PRO A 215 20.86 4.51 4.75
C PRO A 215 21.19 5.98 4.98
N ARG A 216 21.75 6.67 3.98
CA ARG A 216 22.05 8.12 4.07
C ARG A 216 20.82 9.01 4.05
N VAL A 217 19.70 8.52 3.52
CA VAL A 217 18.49 9.33 3.27
C VAL A 217 17.22 8.71 3.84
N ASN A 218 17.28 7.50 4.40
CA ASN A 218 16.10 6.78 4.87
C ASN A 218 15.57 7.30 6.22
N GLU A 219 16.41 7.96 7.02
CA GLU A 219 16.03 8.45 8.36
C GLU A 219 14.81 9.38 8.31
N GLN A 220 14.74 10.27 7.31
CA GLN A 220 13.61 11.19 7.17
C GLN A 220 12.29 10.45 6.93
N TYR A 221 12.33 9.31 6.23
CA TYR A 221 11.15 8.52 5.93
C TYR A 221 10.64 7.81 7.19
N PHE A 222 11.53 7.19 7.96
CA PHE A 222 11.16 6.58 9.24
C PHE A 222 10.66 7.60 10.25
N ARG A 223 11.28 8.78 10.32
CA ARG A 223 10.82 9.86 11.20
C ARG A 223 9.39 10.28 10.85
N ARG A 224 9.07 10.42 9.57
CA ARG A 224 7.71 10.75 9.12
C ARG A 224 6.72 9.61 9.42
N ALA A 225 7.11 8.36 9.18
CA ALA A 225 6.27 7.21 9.55
C ALA A 225 5.93 7.19 11.05
N LEU A 226 6.92 7.38 11.92
CA LEU A 226 6.71 7.42 13.37
C LEU A 226 5.79 8.58 13.80
N GLN A 227 5.90 9.75 13.16
CA GLN A 227 4.98 10.86 13.41
C GLN A 227 3.53 10.49 13.05
N LEU A 228 3.34 9.86 11.89
CA LEU A 228 2.03 9.44 11.41
C LEU A 228 1.41 8.35 12.30
N LEU A 229 2.19 7.36 12.74
CA LEU A 229 1.74 6.31 13.65
C LEU A 229 1.30 6.86 15.01
N ARG A 230 2.07 7.82 15.57
CA ARG A 230 1.68 8.50 16.81
C ARG A 230 0.39 9.28 16.65
N ALA A 231 0.27 10.07 15.58
CA ALA A 231 -0.96 10.79 15.25
C ALA A 231 -2.14 9.82 15.06
N ALA A 232 -1.93 8.65 14.48
CA ALA A 232 -2.97 7.63 14.33
C ALA A 232 -3.45 7.12 15.69
N THR A 233 -2.54 6.87 16.64
CA THR A 233 -2.90 6.43 18.01
C THR A 233 -3.58 7.49 18.86
N GLU A 234 -3.46 8.77 18.49
CA GLU A 234 -4.18 9.87 19.15
C GLU A 234 -5.65 9.96 18.70
N ILE A 235 -6.04 9.29 17.60
CA ILE A 235 -7.43 9.26 17.15
C ILE A 235 -8.23 8.29 18.02
N GLU A 236 -9.30 8.80 18.63
CA GLU A 236 -10.15 8.03 19.53
C GLU A 236 -10.72 6.78 18.86
N GLY A 237 -10.63 5.64 19.56
CA GLY A 237 -11.12 4.36 19.08
C GLY A 237 -10.26 3.69 17.99
N TYR A 238 -9.16 4.32 17.56
CA TYR A 238 -8.24 3.71 16.61
C TYR A 238 -7.18 2.86 17.32
N SER A 239 -6.90 1.69 16.78
CA SER A 239 -5.82 0.81 17.25
C SER A 239 -4.94 0.37 16.09
N LEU A 240 -3.64 0.59 16.21
CA LEU A 240 -2.66 0.08 15.24
C LEU A 240 -2.74 -1.44 15.12
N SER A 241 -2.52 -1.92 13.90
CA SER A 241 -2.32 -3.35 13.64
C SER A 241 -1.07 -3.86 14.39
N THR A 242 -1.06 -5.15 14.74
CA THR A 242 0.01 -5.76 15.54
C THR A 242 1.39 -5.58 14.91
N HIS A 243 1.47 -5.58 13.58
CA HIS A 243 2.71 -5.42 12.83
C HIS A 243 3.26 -3.98 12.85
N LEU A 244 2.43 -2.98 13.13
CA LEU A 244 2.85 -1.57 13.23
C LEU A 244 3.12 -1.11 14.68
N LYS A 245 2.93 -2.01 15.66
CA LYS A 245 3.22 -1.75 17.08
C LYS A 245 4.66 -2.10 17.49
N GLN A 246 5.40 -2.81 16.65
CA GLN A 246 6.77 -3.29 16.91
C GLN A 246 7.79 -2.20 16.59
#